data_AF-A0A1B8UWQ0-F1
#
_entry.id   AF-A0A1B8UWQ0-F1
#
_cell.length_a   1.000
_cell.length_b   1.000
_cell.length_c   1.000
_cell.angle_alpha   90.00
_cell.angle_beta   90.00
_cell.angle_gamma   90.00
#
_symmetry.space_group_name_H-M   'P 1'
#
loop_
_entity.id
_entity.type
_entity.pdbx_description
1 polymer ?
#
loop_
_entity_poly.entity_id
_entity_poly.type
_entity_poly.pdbx_seq_one_letter_code
_entity_poly.pdbx_strand_id
1 'polypeptide(L)'
;MRSFYLCLLIIVILFLSACRSSEQIKPIREETIDFDMKTAIEMVEKKEKMIIDLALREKVSKLEYKELEKSFTEEFENNADIILSILFTHNMDADPESDMYVQQNTLYPTVFHKGISITNAVINKSYFVNDQTQTRLSIKEEYNGDDEKLKDWEREYFFTLNENGEWGFNGFSGEVNFLGEDYNMNYLELNS
;
A
#
# COMPACT_ATOMS: atom_id res chain seq x y z
N MET A 1 7.00 10.58 -53.61
CA MET A 1 6.02 10.99 -52.57
C MET A 1 4.99 9.90 -52.27
N ARG A 2 4.23 9.37 -53.24
CA ARG A 2 3.18 8.36 -53.00
C ARG A 2 3.66 7.05 -52.33
N SER A 3 4.88 6.59 -52.61
CA SER A 3 5.47 5.40 -51.99
C SER A 3 5.93 5.61 -50.53
N PHE A 4 6.27 6.85 -50.16
CA PHE A 4 6.71 7.18 -48.79
C PHE A 4 5.54 7.15 -47.81
N TYR A 5 4.40 7.71 -48.21
CA TYR A 5 3.16 7.64 -47.43
C TYR A 5 2.64 6.21 -47.28
N LEU A 6 2.85 5.34 -48.29
CA LEU A 6 2.47 3.93 -48.20
C LEU A 6 3.32 3.18 -47.17
N CYS A 7 4.64 3.39 -47.16
CA CYS A 7 5.52 2.82 -46.14
C CYS A 7 5.21 3.34 -44.74
N LEU A 8 4.92 4.65 -44.60
CA LEU A 8 4.55 5.23 -43.32
C LEU A 8 3.25 4.63 -42.77
N LEU A 9 2.25 4.40 -43.63
CA LEU A 9 0.98 3.80 -43.25
C LEU A 9 1.15 2.34 -42.80
N ILE A 10 2.01 1.57 -43.46
CA ILE A 10 2.33 0.18 -43.07
C ILE A 10 3.02 0.16 -41.71
N ILE A 11 3.98 1.07 -41.47
CA ILE A 11 4.67 1.19 -40.18
C ILE A 11 3.68 1.54 -39.06
N VAL A 12 2.76 2.48 -39.29
CA VAL A 12 1.71 2.85 -38.32
C VAL A 12 0.77 1.68 -38.02
N ILE A 13 0.36 0.91 -39.03
CA ILE A 13 -0.48 -0.29 -38.82
C ILE A 13 0.27 -1.36 -38.03
N LEU A 14 1.57 -1.55 -38.26
CA LEU A 14 2.41 -2.48 -37.51
C LEU A 14 2.60 -2.04 -36.05
N PHE A 15 2.79 -0.74 -35.78
CA PHE A 15 2.84 -0.22 -34.41
C PHE A 15 1.48 -0.33 -33.69
N LEU A 16 0.36 -0.15 -34.39
CA LEU A 16 -0.98 -0.29 -33.81
C LEU A 16 -1.40 -1.76 -33.56
N SER A 17 -0.81 -2.71 -34.29
CA SER A 17 -1.08 -4.15 -34.12
C SER A 17 -0.10 -4.88 -33.18
N ALA A 18 0.99 -4.21 -32.78
CA ALA A 18 1.91 -4.69 -31.75
C ALA A 18 1.32 -4.61 -30.33
N CYS A 19 0.21 -3.89 -30.14
CA CYS A 19 -0.64 -4.01 -28.94
C CYS A 19 -1.48 -5.30 -29.00
N ARG A 20 -0.83 -6.47 -29.07
CA ARG A 20 -1.49 -7.68 -28.58
C ARG A 20 -1.58 -7.51 -27.07
N SER A 21 -2.78 -7.19 -26.60
CA SER A 21 -3.15 -7.39 -25.21
C SER A 21 -2.58 -8.74 -24.77
N SER A 22 -1.75 -8.77 -23.73
CA SER A 22 -1.52 -10.04 -23.05
C SER A 22 -2.91 -10.59 -22.75
N GLU A 23 -3.22 -11.79 -23.26
CA GLU A 23 -4.46 -12.46 -22.91
C GLU A 23 -4.40 -12.67 -21.39
N GLN A 24 -5.03 -11.76 -20.66
CA GLN A 24 -5.12 -11.84 -19.22
C GLN A 24 -5.93 -13.11 -18.94
N ILE A 25 -5.27 -14.14 -18.42
CA ILE A 25 -5.92 -15.40 -18.10
C ILE A 25 -7.01 -15.06 -17.08
N LYS A 26 -8.26 -15.29 -17.45
CA LYS A 26 -9.40 -15.04 -16.56
C LYS A 26 -9.62 -16.26 -15.66
N PRO A 27 -10.04 -16.05 -14.40
CA PRO A 27 -10.42 -17.15 -13.55
C PRO A 27 -11.64 -17.89 -14.13
N ILE A 28 -11.68 -19.21 -13.98
CA ILE A 28 -12.83 -20.05 -14.33
C ILE A 28 -13.92 -20.04 -13.24
N ARG A 29 -13.54 -19.66 -12.02
CA ARG A 29 -14.41 -19.55 -10.87
C ARG A 29 -13.80 -18.57 -9.87
N GLU A 30 -14.67 -17.82 -9.21
CA GLU A 30 -14.32 -16.96 -8.09
C GLU A 30 -15.17 -17.33 -6.88
N GLU A 31 -14.59 -17.21 -5.69
CA GLU A 31 -15.26 -17.42 -4.42
C GLU A 31 -14.86 -16.29 -3.47
N THR A 32 -15.85 -15.68 -2.82
CA THR A 32 -15.66 -14.65 -1.79
C THR A 32 -16.18 -15.20 -0.48
N ILE A 33 -15.37 -15.11 0.57
CA ILE A 33 -15.66 -15.64 1.91
C ILE A 33 -15.47 -14.51 2.91
N ASP A 34 -16.45 -14.30 3.77
CA ASP A 34 -16.33 -13.31 4.86
C ASP A 34 -15.17 -13.68 5.79
N PHE A 35 -14.40 -12.66 6.16
CA PHE A 35 -13.30 -12.80 7.11
C PHE A 35 -13.73 -12.25 8.48
N ASP A 36 -13.09 -12.74 9.55
CA ASP A 36 -13.38 -12.27 10.90
C ASP A 36 -12.97 -10.80 11.04
N MET A 37 -13.97 -9.93 11.22
CA MET A 37 -13.78 -8.49 11.29
C MET A 37 -12.88 -8.06 12.45
N LYS A 38 -12.95 -8.76 13.58
CA LYS A 38 -12.12 -8.42 14.75
C LYS A 38 -10.65 -8.68 14.43
N THR A 39 -10.35 -9.82 13.82
CA THR A 39 -9.01 -10.17 13.36
C THR A 39 -8.54 -9.21 12.28
N ALA A 40 -9.42 -8.82 11.35
CA ALA A 40 -9.11 -7.83 10.31
C ALA A 40 -8.65 -6.48 10.92
N ILE A 41 -9.40 -5.99 11.91
CA ILE A 41 -9.06 -4.76 12.66
C ILE A 41 -7.70 -4.91 13.34
N GLU A 42 -7.48 -5.99 14.10
CA GLU A 42 -6.22 -6.23 14.81
C GLU A 42 -5.02 -6.30 13.85
N MET A 43 -5.18 -6.90 12.66
CA MET A 43 -4.14 -6.99 11.64
C MET A 43 -3.74 -5.63 11.07
N VAL A 44 -4.72 -4.77 10.78
CA VAL A 44 -4.49 -3.44 10.22
C VAL A 44 -3.94 -2.48 11.28
N GLU A 45 -4.59 -2.40 12.45
CA GLU A 45 -4.18 -1.51 13.55
C GLU A 45 -2.73 -1.75 13.97
N LYS A 46 -2.30 -3.02 14.03
CA LYS A 46 -0.92 -3.38 14.38
C LYS A 46 0.09 -2.75 13.40
N LYS A 47 -0.19 -2.83 12.10
CA LYS A 47 0.69 -2.31 11.03
C LYS A 47 0.71 -0.80 11.00
N GLU A 48 -0.45 -0.18 11.09
CA GLU A 48 -0.56 1.27 11.10
C GLU A 48 0.12 1.88 12.33
N LYS A 49 -0.07 1.28 13.50
CA LYS A 49 0.58 1.72 14.73
C LYS A 49 2.10 1.76 14.60
N MET A 50 2.71 0.73 14.00
CA MET A 50 4.15 0.71 13.78
C MET A 50 4.63 1.85 12.89
N ILE A 51 3.89 2.13 11.80
CA ILE A 51 4.22 3.22 10.87
C ILE A 51 4.11 4.58 11.58
N ILE A 52 3.06 4.80 12.37
CA ILE A 52 2.85 6.06 13.12
C ILE A 52 3.88 6.24 14.23
N ASP A 53 4.10 5.21 15.05
CA ASP A 53 5.02 5.26 16.17
C ASP A 53 6.44 5.60 15.70
N LEU A 54 6.75 5.28 14.44
CA LEU A 54 7.97 5.69 13.76
C LEU A 54 7.86 7.10 13.16
N ALA A 55 6.78 7.41 12.44
CA ALA A 55 6.54 8.70 11.81
C ALA A 55 6.55 9.88 12.80
N LEU A 56 6.11 9.67 14.05
CA LEU A 56 6.09 10.70 15.10
C LEU A 56 7.46 10.99 15.73
N ARG A 57 8.50 10.21 15.40
CA ARG A 57 9.85 10.41 15.96
C ARG A 57 10.65 11.36 15.08
N GLU A 58 11.32 12.34 15.66
CA GLU A 58 12.25 13.18 14.91
C GLU A 58 13.44 12.38 14.33
N LYS A 59 13.98 11.46 15.13
CA LYS A 59 15.15 10.65 14.81
C LYS A 59 15.15 9.35 15.62
N VAL A 60 15.96 8.40 15.20
CA VAL A 60 16.27 7.17 15.93
C VAL A 60 17.78 6.95 15.94
N SER A 61 18.28 6.34 17.01
CA SER A 61 19.67 5.88 17.03
C SER A 61 19.87 4.73 16.04
N LYS A 62 21.12 4.46 15.67
CA LYS A 62 21.48 3.31 14.82
C LYS A 62 21.06 1.96 15.40
N LEU A 63 21.10 1.82 16.73
CA LEU A 63 20.66 0.58 17.38
C LEU A 63 19.15 0.40 17.23
N GLU A 64 18.37 1.46 17.48
CA GLU A 64 16.92 1.46 17.29
C GLU A 64 16.55 1.22 15.82
N TYR A 65 17.29 1.80 14.86
CA TYR A 65 17.05 1.54 13.44
C TYR A 65 17.19 0.05 13.10
N LYS A 66 18.22 -0.64 13.62
CA LYS A 66 18.37 -2.10 13.41
C LYS A 66 17.24 -2.91 14.03
N GLU A 67 16.72 -2.48 15.18
CA GLU A 67 15.55 -3.10 15.81
C GLU A 67 14.27 -2.84 14.99
N LEU A 68 14.15 -1.65 14.40
CA LEU A 68 13.08 -1.31 13.47
C LEU A 68 13.18 -2.15 12.19
N GLU A 69 14.35 -2.30 11.57
CA GLU A 69 14.56 -3.17 10.41
C GLU A 69 14.08 -4.59 10.70
N LYS A 70 14.43 -5.14 11.86
CA LYS A 70 14.00 -6.48 12.26
C LYS A 70 12.48 -6.56 12.44
N SER A 71 11.89 -5.66 13.23
CA SER A 71 10.45 -5.69 13.51
C SER A 71 9.60 -5.39 12.26
N PHE A 72 10.03 -4.47 11.39
CA PHE A 72 9.35 -4.23 10.12
C PHE A 72 9.47 -5.40 9.17
N THR A 73 10.63 -6.08 9.13
CA THR A 73 10.78 -7.31 8.31
C THR A 73 9.85 -8.41 8.79
N GLU A 74 9.67 -8.57 10.10
CA GLU A 74 8.73 -9.53 10.68
C GLU A 74 7.27 -9.23 10.30
N GLU A 75 6.88 -7.96 10.18
CA GLU A 75 5.47 -7.57 9.98
C GLU A 75 5.08 -7.24 8.53
N PHE A 76 6.04 -6.77 7.73
CA PHE A 76 5.84 -6.31 6.35
C PHE A 76 6.62 -7.14 5.32
N GLU A 77 7.41 -8.12 5.77
CA GLU A 77 8.19 -9.02 4.92
C GLU A 77 9.04 -8.24 3.91
N ASN A 78 8.95 -8.60 2.62
CA ASN A 78 9.71 -7.98 1.54
C ASN A 78 9.37 -6.49 1.31
N ASN A 79 8.28 -5.98 1.91
CA ASN A 79 7.90 -4.57 1.82
C ASN A 79 8.56 -3.70 2.91
N ALA A 80 9.23 -4.29 3.91
CA ALA A 80 9.83 -3.57 5.02
C ALA A 80 10.84 -2.51 4.57
N ASP A 81 11.77 -2.89 3.69
CA ASP A 81 12.81 -1.99 3.16
C ASP A 81 12.20 -0.80 2.39
N ILE A 82 11.18 -1.07 1.56
CA ILE A 82 10.46 -0.02 0.84
C ILE A 82 9.83 0.97 1.81
N ILE A 83 9.13 0.48 2.85
CA ILE A 83 8.48 1.33 3.85
C ILE A 83 9.51 2.15 4.64
N LEU A 84 10.60 1.52 5.08
CA LEU A 84 11.67 2.21 5.81
C LEU A 84 12.39 3.25 4.94
N SER A 85 12.56 2.99 3.65
CA SER A 85 13.17 3.94 2.71
C SER A 85 12.34 5.21 2.50
N ILE A 86 11.01 5.12 2.64
CA ILE A 86 10.11 6.29 2.63
C ILE A 86 10.28 7.12 3.90
N LEU A 87 10.54 6.45 5.03
CA LEU A 87 10.65 7.07 6.34
C LEU A 87 12.05 7.60 6.66
N PHE A 88 13.09 7.07 6.02
CA PHE A 88 14.48 7.42 6.32
C PHE A 88 15.26 7.80 5.07
N THR A 89 15.76 9.03 5.04
CA THR A 89 16.77 9.43 4.05
C THR A 89 18.12 8.81 4.41
N HIS A 90 18.59 7.86 3.60
CA HIS A 90 19.94 7.32 3.73
C HIS A 90 20.95 8.37 3.25
N ASN A 91 21.44 9.20 4.17
CA ASN A 91 22.49 10.16 3.84
C ASN A 91 23.83 9.42 3.84
N MET A 92 24.34 9.07 2.65
CA MET A 92 25.58 8.30 2.47
C MET A 92 26.81 8.99 3.06
N ASP A 93 26.75 10.30 3.30
CA ASP A 93 27.83 11.11 3.87
C ASP A 93 27.75 11.29 5.40
N ALA A 94 26.72 10.73 6.05
CA ALA A 94 26.56 10.84 7.49
C ALA A 94 27.55 9.92 8.24
N ASP A 95 28.03 10.39 9.40
CA ASP A 95 28.88 9.60 10.28
C ASP A 95 28.20 8.25 10.56
N PRO A 96 28.88 7.11 10.37
CA PRO A 96 28.30 5.79 10.65
C PRO A 96 27.77 5.63 12.07
N GLU A 97 28.12 6.48 13.03
CA GLU A 97 27.59 6.47 14.40
C GLU A 97 26.54 7.56 14.69
N SER A 98 26.08 8.29 13.67
CA SER A 98 25.07 9.34 13.83
C SER A 98 23.63 8.82 13.85
N ASP A 99 22.75 9.60 14.48
CA ASP A 99 21.31 9.35 14.50
C ASP A 99 20.71 9.42 13.08
N MET A 100 19.71 8.58 12.81
CA MET A 100 18.95 8.56 11.57
C MET A 100 17.68 9.39 11.71
N TYR A 101 17.53 10.41 10.89
CA TYR A 101 16.37 11.31 10.93
C TYR A 101 15.20 10.73 10.14
N VAL A 102 14.01 10.83 10.73
CA VAL A 102 12.76 10.42 10.08
C VAL A 102 12.28 11.54 9.18
N GLN A 103 11.83 11.19 7.98
CA GLN A 103 11.20 12.10 7.04
C GLN A 103 9.79 12.43 7.54
N GLN A 104 9.67 13.50 8.31
CA GLN A 104 8.38 13.96 8.88
C GLN A 104 7.34 14.36 7.82
N ASN A 105 7.77 14.65 6.60
CA ASN A 105 6.90 15.15 5.53
C ASN A 105 6.39 14.05 4.58
N THR A 106 6.72 12.77 4.80
CA THR A 106 6.33 11.68 3.89
C THR A 106 5.05 10.96 4.30
N LEU A 107 4.47 11.23 5.47
CA LEU A 107 3.24 10.57 5.92
C LEU A 107 2.21 11.58 6.42
N TYR A 108 1.04 11.63 5.78
CA TYR A 108 -0.13 12.31 6.35
C TYR A 108 -0.99 11.32 7.15
N PRO A 109 -1.36 11.62 8.40
CA PRO A 109 -2.13 10.74 9.25
C PRO A 109 -3.64 10.89 8.98
N THR A 110 -4.10 10.73 7.73
CA THR A 110 -5.54 10.57 7.46
C THR A 110 -6.06 9.28 8.09
N VAL A 111 -5.18 8.32 8.34
CA VAL A 111 -5.42 6.96 8.85
C VAL A 111 -6.22 6.91 10.18
N PHE A 112 -6.23 7.99 10.97
CA PHE A 112 -6.92 8.05 12.26
C PHE A 112 -7.91 9.22 12.36
N HIS A 113 -8.48 9.62 11.22
CA HIS A 113 -9.59 10.55 11.26
C HIS A 113 -10.80 9.86 11.90
N LYS A 114 -11.40 10.50 12.91
CA LYS A 114 -12.66 10.05 13.51
C LYS A 114 -13.69 9.86 12.38
N GLY A 115 -14.16 8.64 12.21
CA GLY A 115 -15.07 8.26 11.12
C GLY A 115 -14.47 7.30 10.10
N ILE A 116 -13.15 7.10 10.08
CA ILE A 116 -12.55 5.98 9.34
C ILE A 116 -12.68 4.71 10.16
N SER A 117 -13.14 3.64 9.51
CA SER A 117 -13.30 2.33 10.12
C SER A 117 -13.15 1.23 9.09
N ILE A 118 -12.71 0.04 9.52
CA ILE A 118 -12.78 -1.16 8.69
C ILE A 118 -14.25 -1.49 8.42
N THR A 119 -14.67 -1.45 7.16
CA THR A 119 -16.07 -1.70 6.75
C THR A 119 -16.27 -3.06 6.11
N ASN A 120 -15.21 -3.67 5.58
CA ASN A 120 -15.29 -4.97 4.93
C ASN A 120 -13.99 -5.76 5.09
N ALA A 121 -14.11 -7.08 5.23
CA ALA A 121 -12.96 -7.98 5.22
C ALA A 121 -13.36 -9.30 4.56
N VAL A 122 -12.70 -9.65 3.45
CA VAL A 122 -13.06 -10.82 2.64
C VAL A 122 -11.85 -11.56 2.11
N ILE A 123 -11.94 -12.88 2.06
CA ILE A 123 -11.01 -13.74 1.33
C ILE A 123 -11.57 -13.94 -0.07
N ASN A 124 -10.80 -13.53 -1.09
CA ASN A 124 -11.08 -13.78 -2.49
C ASN A 124 -10.21 -14.94 -3.00
N LYS A 125 -10.86 -15.94 -3.60
CA LYS A 125 -10.20 -17.07 -4.27
C LYS A 125 -10.53 -17.06 -5.75
N SER A 126 -9.48 -17.04 -6.58
CA SER A 126 -9.57 -17.14 -8.03
C SER A 126 -8.99 -18.48 -8.48
N TYR A 127 -9.80 -19.28 -9.18
CA TYR A 127 -9.42 -20.59 -9.70
C TYR A 127 -9.12 -20.50 -11.19
N PHE A 128 -7.99 -21.05 -11.65
CA PHE A 128 -7.56 -21.01 -13.05
C PHE A 128 -7.52 -22.41 -13.68
N VAL A 129 -7.53 -22.47 -15.01
CA VAL A 129 -7.60 -23.73 -15.80
C VAL A 129 -6.44 -24.69 -15.51
N ASN A 130 -5.30 -24.16 -15.09
CA ASN A 130 -4.08 -24.92 -14.79
C ASN A 130 -4.00 -25.39 -13.33
N ASP A 131 -5.15 -25.51 -12.65
CA ASP A 131 -5.29 -25.85 -11.23
C ASP A 131 -4.57 -24.87 -10.26
N GLN A 132 -4.12 -23.71 -10.75
CA GLN A 132 -3.62 -22.66 -9.89
C GLN A 132 -4.79 -21.97 -9.19
N THR A 133 -4.65 -21.78 -7.88
CA THR A 133 -5.57 -20.98 -7.07
C THR A 133 -4.82 -19.79 -6.51
N GLN A 134 -5.33 -18.60 -6.77
CA GLN A 134 -4.87 -17.38 -6.11
C GLN A 134 -5.81 -17.08 -4.96
N THR A 135 -5.25 -16.89 -3.76
CA THR A 135 -6.00 -16.55 -2.55
C THR A 135 -5.46 -15.22 -2.02
N ARG A 136 -6.35 -14.26 -1.80
CA ARG A 136 -6.03 -12.93 -1.29
C ARG A 136 -7.03 -12.53 -0.22
N LEU A 137 -6.54 -12.03 0.91
CA LEU A 137 -7.38 -11.33 1.88
C LEU A 137 -7.38 -9.84 1.55
N SER A 138 -8.57 -9.27 1.47
CA SER A 138 -8.84 -7.85 1.32
C SER A 138 -9.45 -7.35 2.62
N ILE A 139 -8.97 -6.21 3.12
CA ILE A 139 -9.52 -5.50 4.27
C ILE A 139 -9.73 -4.05 3.85
N LYS A 140 -10.97 -3.56 3.86
CA LYS A 140 -11.34 -2.23 3.40
C LYS A 140 -11.64 -1.30 4.57
N GLU A 141 -11.06 -0.10 4.51
CA GLU A 141 -11.36 1.06 5.34
C GLU A 141 -12.10 2.10 4.52
N GLU A 142 -13.09 2.73 5.12
CA GLU A 142 -13.85 3.81 4.51
C GLU A 142 -14.13 4.90 5.54
N TYR A 143 -14.25 6.13 5.05
CA TYR A 143 -14.73 7.25 5.85
C TYR A 143 -16.27 7.27 5.91
N ASN A 144 -16.80 7.19 7.13
CA ASN A 144 -18.23 7.19 7.45
C ASN A 144 -18.65 8.40 8.32
N GLY A 145 -17.84 9.46 8.37
CA GLY A 145 -18.16 10.67 9.11
C GLY A 145 -18.77 11.79 8.25
N ASP A 146 -18.85 12.99 8.82
CA ASP A 146 -19.51 14.16 8.21
C ASP A 146 -18.53 15.19 7.58
N ASP A 147 -17.22 14.91 7.55
CA ASP A 147 -16.23 15.76 6.89
C ASP A 147 -16.27 15.57 5.37
N GLU A 148 -16.83 16.57 4.69
CA GLU A 148 -16.92 16.61 3.23
C GLU A 148 -15.55 16.51 2.52
N LYS A 149 -14.43 16.85 3.19
CA LYS A 149 -13.09 16.69 2.60
C LYS A 149 -12.65 15.24 2.50
N LEU A 150 -13.24 14.36 3.30
CA LEU A 150 -12.95 12.92 3.33
C LEU A 150 -14.09 12.11 2.70
N LYS A 151 -15.02 12.77 2.03
CA LYS A 151 -16.08 12.11 1.29
C LYS A 151 -15.48 11.16 0.26
N ASP A 152 -16.00 9.93 0.23
CA ASP A 152 -15.55 8.85 -0.64
C ASP A 152 -14.10 8.38 -0.36
N TRP A 153 -13.47 8.83 0.74
CA TRP A 153 -12.17 8.33 1.16
C TRP A 153 -12.25 6.84 1.45
N GLU A 154 -11.37 6.07 0.83
CA GLU A 154 -11.25 4.63 1.03
C GLU A 154 -9.80 4.16 0.92
N ARG A 155 -9.52 3.07 1.62
CA ARG A 155 -8.27 2.33 1.51
C ARG A 155 -8.55 0.84 1.59
N GLU A 156 -7.83 0.06 0.80
CA GLU A 156 -7.93 -1.39 0.82
C GLU A 156 -6.56 -2.01 1.03
N TYR A 157 -6.42 -2.77 2.10
CA TYR A 157 -5.24 -3.56 2.43
C TYR A 157 -5.33 -4.94 1.82
N PHE A 158 -4.20 -5.43 1.33
CA PHE A 158 -4.11 -6.70 0.66
C PHE A 158 -3.09 -7.60 1.33
N PHE A 159 -3.50 -8.84 1.55
CA PHE A 159 -2.68 -9.87 2.15
C PHE A 159 -2.71 -11.14 1.32
N THR A 160 -1.60 -11.87 1.31
CA THR A 160 -1.43 -13.16 0.65
C THR A 160 -0.91 -14.18 1.64
N LEU A 161 -1.24 -15.46 1.45
CA LEU A 161 -0.69 -16.51 2.29
C LEU A 161 0.80 -16.68 2.02
N ASN A 162 1.61 -16.67 3.08
CA ASN A 162 3.03 -17.00 3.03
C ASN A 162 3.25 -18.53 3.06
N GLU A 163 4.51 -18.97 3.04
CA GLU A 163 4.87 -20.39 3.04
C GLU A 163 4.37 -21.16 4.28
N ASN A 164 4.12 -20.46 5.39
CA ASN A 164 3.60 -21.04 6.63
C ASN A 164 2.06 -21.07 6.66
N GLY A 165 1.39 -20.54 5.63
CA GLY A 165 -0.07 -20.41 5.60
C GLY A 165 -0.60 -19.25 6.45
N GLU A 166 0.24 -18.29 6.79
CA GLU A 166 -0.15 -17.07 7.52
C GLU A 166 -0.34 -15.90 6.54
N TRP A 167 -1.15 -14.92 6.92
CA TRP A 167 -1.41 -13.75 6.09
C TRP A 167 -0.26 -12.75 6.14
N GLY A 168 0.53 -12.70 5.07
CA GLY A 168 1.58 -11.71 4.84
C GLY A 168 1.06 -10.48 4.11
N PHE A 169 1.54 -9.30 4.49
CA PHE A 169 1.17 -8.04 3.83
C PHE A 169 1.71 -7.98 2.40
N ASN A 170 0.82 -7.76 1.45
CA ASN A 170 1.17 -7.68 0.03
C ASN A 170 1.16 -6.25 -0.51
N GLY A 171 0.31 -5.38 0.03
CA GLY A 171 0.23 -3.98 -0.39
C GLY A 171 -1.11 -3.36 -0.01
N PHE A 172 -1.38 -2.19 -0.58
CA PHE A 172 -2.66 -1.50 -0.43
C PHE A 172 -3.02 -0.74 -1.70
N SER A 173 -4.29 -0.34 -1.81
CA SER A 173 -4.78 0.60 -2.82
C SER A 173 -5.76 1.59 -2.21
N GLY A 174 -6.24 2.54 -3.01
CA GLY A 174 -7.09 3.63 -2.56
C GLY A 174 -6.29 4.91 -2.33
N GLU A 175 -6.80 5.77 -1.46
CA GLU A 175 -6.22 7.08 -1.24
C GLU A 175 -4.95 6.99 -0.39
N VAL A 176 -3.85 7.39 -1.02
CA VAL A 176 -2.54 7.42 -0.38
C VAL A 176 -2.19 8.84 0.02
N ASN A 177 -1.73 8.94 1.25
CA ASN A 177 -1.33 10.17 1.89
C ASN A 177 0.09 10.58 1.48
N PHE A 178 0.32 10.82 0.19
CA PHE A 178 1.61 11.30 -0.35
C PHE A 178 1.38 12.53 -1.24
N LEU A 179 1.19 13.72 -0.66
CA LEU A 179 1.21 14.97 -1.44
C LEU A 179 2.07 16.03 -0.75
N GLY A 180 3.15 16.45 -1.41
CA GLY A 180 4.15 17.38 -0.90
C GLY A 180 3.73 18.86 -0.89
N GLU A 181 2.55 19.18 -0.34
CA GLU A 181 2.19 20.56 -0.01
C GLU A 181 2.11 20.78 1.50
N ASP A 182 2.45 22.00 1.92
CA ASP A 182 2.83 22.40 3.27
C ASP A 182 2.14 21.64 4.41
N TYR A 183 3.00 21.01 5.20
CA TYR A 183 2.77 20.50 6.54
C TYR A 183 1.68 21.25 7.32
N ASN A 184 0.53 20.61 7.53
CA ASN A 184 -0.36 20.96 8.62
C ASN A 184 -0.32 19.83 9.64
N MET A 185 0.59 19.98 10.61
CA MET A 185 0.68 19.13 11.81
C MET A 185 -0.60 19.15 12.65
N ASN A 186 -1.45 20.14 12.40
CA ASN A 186 -2.77 20.19 12.97
C ASN A 186 -3.61 19.16 12.20
N TYR A 187 -4.04 18.14 12.94
CA TYR A 187 -5.27 17.39 12.71
C TYR A 187 -6.22 18.20 11.82
N LEU A 188 -6.75 17.64 10.72
CA LEU A 188 -7.83 18.30 9.96
C LEU A 188 -8.82 18.84 10.98
N GLU A 189 -8.93 20.17 11.09
CA GLU A 189 -9.69 20.77 12.18
C GLU A 189 -11.09 20.16 12.16
N LEU A 190 -11.41 19.44 13.24
CA LEU A 190 -12.72 18.87 13.47
C LEU A 190 -13.71 20.03 13.43
N ASN A 191 -14.56 20.06 12.41
CA ASN A 191 -15.73 20.91 12.48
C ASN A 191 -16.53 20.51 13.72
N SER A 192 -16.73 21.48 14.61
CA SER A 192 -17.58 21.39 15.81
C SER A 192 -18.91 22.08 15.56
#